data_AF-A0A9E1T276-F1
#
_entry.id   AF-A0A9E1T276-F1
#
_cell.length_a   1.000
_cell.length_b   1.000
_cell.length_c   1.000
_cell.angle_alpha   90.00
_cell.angle_beta   90.00
_cell.angle_gamma   90.00
#
_symmetry.space_group_name_H-M   'P 1'
#
loop_
_entity.id
_entity.type
_entity.pdbx_description
1 polymer ?
#
loop_
_entity_poly.entity_id
_entity_poly.type
_entity_poly.pdbx_seq_one_letter_code
_entity_poly.pdbx_strand_id
1 'polypeptide(L)'
;MSAVQLSDFEQKFRDSSDILHDALAGSFVEASKVMSPNGLKVYLDGAGALHAMGKGEDMVISFLEETPMVVREVGESIIGEIVFSIMKMSSQTSSSVLVLMIASLPNVARRMSDFD
;
A
#
# COMPACT_ATOMS: atom_id res chain seq x y z
N MET A 1 -21.86 -7.35 -7.88
CA MET A 1 -20.69 -6.68 -7.25
C MET A 1 -19.57 -6.74 -8.26
N SER A 2 -19.06 -5.59 -8.72
CA SER A 2 -18.00 -5.56 -9.76
C SER A 2 -16.70 -6.06 -9.15
N ALA A 3 -16.05 -7.03 -9.79
CA ALA A 3 -14.68 -7.40 -9.44
C ALA A 3 -13.79 -6.18 -9.73
N VAL A 4 -12.98 -5.78 -8.75
CA VAL A 4 -11.96 -4.74 -8.95
C VAL A 4 -10.89 -5.31 -9.88
N GLN A 5 -10.62 -4.65 -11.01
CA GLN A 5 -9.60 -5.08 -11.95
C GLN A 5 -8.40 -4.14 -11.88
N LEU A 6 -7.19 -4.69 -12.03
CA LEU A 6 -5.97 -3.88 -12.12
C LEU A 6 -6.02 -2.85 -13.25
N SER A 7 -6.69 -3.19 -14.36
CA SER A 7 -6.90 -2.31 -15.51
C SER A 7 -7.58 -0.98 -15.13
N ASP A 8 -8.40 -0.98 -14.08
CA ASP A 8 -9.12 0.21 -13.63
C ASP A 8 -8.18 1.26 -13.02
N PHE A 9 -6.93 0.87 -12.70
CA PHE A 9 -5.95 1.70 -12.01
C PHE A 9 -4.71 2.01 -12.86
N GLU A 10 -4.60 1.47 -14.07
CA GLU A 10 -3.46 1.69 -14.97
C GLU A 10 -3.15 3.17 -15.17
N GLN A 11 -4.18 4.02 -15.28
CA GLN A 11 -3.99 5.45 -15.45
C GLN A 11 -3.28 6.11 -14.26
N LYS A 12 -3.40 5.56 -13.05
CA LYS A 12 -2.78 6.09 -11.83
C LYS A 12 -1.29 5.78 -11.72
N PHE A 13 -0.83 4.80 -12.48
CA PHE A 13 0.56 4.35 -12.53
C PHE A 13 1.16 4.59 -13.92
N ARG A 14 0.58 5.54 -14.68
CA ARG A 14 1.16 5.97 -15.96
C ARG A 14 2.56 6.53 -15.70
N ASP A 15 3.51 6.18 -16.56
CA ASP A 15 4.92 6.56 -16.48
C ASP A 15 5.70 5.93 -15.31
N SER A 16 5.13 4.89 -14.67
CA SER A 16 5.85 4.11 -13.66
C SER A 16 6.90 3.16 -14.26
N SER A 17 7.90 2.79 -13.48
CA SER A 17 8.89 1.81 -13.91
C SER A 17 8.32 0.39 -14.00
N ASP A 18 8.98 -0.46 -14.77
CA ASP A 18 8.66 -1.89 -14.85
C ASP A 18 8.68 -2.56 -13.45
N ILE A 19 9.55 -2.09 -12.56
CA ILE A 19 9.66 -2.61 -11.18
C ILE A 19 8.38 -2.32 -10.39
N LEU A 20 7.85 -1.09 -10.48
CA LEU A 20 6.60 -0.74 -9.82
C LEU A 20 5.41 -1.49 -10.45
N HIS A 21 5.40 -1.69 -11.76
CA HIS A 21 4.39 -2.52 -12.42
C HIS A 21 4.42 -3.99 -11.94
N ASP A 22 5.60 -4.58 -11.82
CA ASP A 22 5.76 -5.95 -11.31
C ASP A 22 5.33 -6.06 -9.85
N ALA A 23 5.72 -5.10 -9.00
CA ALA A 23 5.31 -5.03 -7.60
C ALA A 23 3.78 -4.90 -7.47
N LEU A 24 3.15 -4.08 -8.30
CA LEU A 24 1.69 -3.92 -8.35
C LEU A 24 1.00 -5.23 -8.71
N ALA A 25 1.45 -5.90 -9.78
CA ALA A 25 0.87 -7.16 -10.24
C ALA A 25 1.03 -8.28 -9.19
N GLY A 26 2.23 -8.41 -8.61
CA GLY A 26 2.52 -9.39 -7.56
C GLY A 26 1.70 -9.14 -6.29
N SER A 27 1.70 -7.89 -5.81
CA SER A 27 1.01 -7.52 -4.57
C SER A 27 -0.51 -7.56 -4.70
N PHE A 28 -1.06 -7.31 -5.89
CA PHE A 28 -2.52 -7.38 -6.12
C PHE A 28 -3.08 -8.79 -5.87
N VAL A 29 -2.36 -9.83 -6.30
CA VAL A 29 -2.78 -11.21 -6.08
C VAL A 29 -2.88 -11.50 -4.59
N GLU A 30 -1.88 -11.10 -3.80
CA GLU A 30 -1.88 -11.30 -2.35
C GLU A 30 -2.91 -10.42 -1.64
N ALA A 31 -3.03 -9.15 -2.02
CA ALA A 31 -4.03 -8.22 -1.50
C ALA A 31 -5.46 -8.76 -1.72
N SER A 32 -5.74 -9.34 -2.89
CA SER A 32 -7.07 -9.86 -3.22
C SER A 32 -7.52 -11.07 -2.36
N LYS A 33 -6.57 -11.76 -1.71
CA LYS A 33 -6.87 -12.87 -0.80
C LYS A 33 -7.27 -12.40 0.60
N VAL A 34 -6.84 -11.21 1.01
CA VAL A 34 -7.00 -10.70 2.38
C VAL A 34 -7.90 -9.47 2.49
N MET A 35 -8.20 -8.81 1.37
CA MET A 35 -9.04 -7.61 1.31
C MET A 35 -10.38 -7.89 0.62
N SER A 36 -11.41 -7.14 1.00
CA SER A 36 -12.66 -7.04 0.27
C SER A 36 -12.48 -6.25 -1.03
N PRO A 37 -13.45 -6.29 -1.97
CA PRO A 37 -13.41 -5.41 -3.15
C PRO A 37 -13.30 -3.92 -2.79
N ASN A 38 -13.90 -3.50 -1.68
CA ASN A 38 -13.76 -2.11 -1.22
C ASN A 38 -12.36 -1.85 -0.66
N GLY A 39 -11.81 -2.78 0.14
CA GLY A 39 -10.45 -2.70 0.66
C GLY A 39 -9.41 -2.61 -0.46
N LEU A 40 -9.52 -3.46 -1.49
CA LEU A 40 -8.68 -3.42 -2.69
C LEU A 40 -8.73 -2.07 -3.38
N LYS A 41 -9.93 -1.49 -3.54
CA LYS A 41 -10.07 -0.16 -4.15
C LYS A 41 -9.36 0.90 -3.32
N VAL A 42 -9.56 0.93 -2.00
CA VAL A 42 -8.91 1.90 -1.10
C VAL A 42 -7.39 1.74 -1.12
N TYR A 43 -6.90 0.51 -1.13
CA TYR A 43 -5.49 0.17 -1.22
C TYR A 43 -4.86 0.67 -2.54
N LEU A 44 -5.46 0.37 -3.69
CA LEU A 44 -4.95 0.81 -4.99
C LEU A 44 -5.10 2.33 -5.19
N ASP A 45 -6.20 2.92 -4.69
CA ASP A 45 -6.37 4.38 -4.63
C ASP A 45 -5.27 5.04 -3.82
N GLY A 46 -4.91 4.45 -2.67
CA GLY A 46 -3.82 4.87 -1.80
C GLY A 46 -2.46 4.80 -2.50
N ALA A 47 -2.14 3.65 -3.11
CA ALA A 47 -0.90 3.49 -3.87
C ALA A 47 -0.77 4.51 -5.01
N GLY A 48 -1.87 4.77 -5.75
CA GLY A 48 -1.89 5.80 -6.78
C GLY A 48 -1.70 7.22 -6.23
N ALA A 49 -2.28 7.52 -5.06
CA ALA A 49 -2.05 8.80 -4.40
C ALA A 49 -0.59 8.97 -3.97
N LEU A 50 0.03 7.91 -3.44
CA LEU A 50 1.46 7.90 -3.09
C LEU A 50 2.37 8.06 -4.32
N HIS A 51 2.04 7.42 -5.44
CA HIS A 51 2.77 7.58 -6.70
C HIS A 51 2.68 9.03 -7.21
N ALA A 52 1.49 9.63 -7.19
CA ALA A 52 1.26 11.02 -7.61
C ALA A 52 2.02 12.06 -6.77
N MET A 53 2.51 11.70 -5.57
CA MET A 53 3.37 12.59 -4.76
C MET A 53 4.77 12.77 -5.36
N GLY A 54 5.19 11.92 -6.31
CA GLY A 54 6.47 12.07 -7.02
C GLY A 54 7.71 11.94 -6.12
N LYS A 55 7.59 11.20 -5.00
CA LYS A 55 8.63 11.07 -3.96
C LYS A 55 9.50 9.82 -4.12
N GLY A 56 9.47 9.18 -5.29
CA GLY A 56 10.19 7.94 -5.57
C GLY A 56 9.29 6.71 -5.43
N GLU A 57 9.57 5.70 -6.26
CA GLU A 57 8.72 4.51 -6.37
C GLU A 57 8.93 3.50 -5.25
N ASP A 58 10.11 3.45 -4.63
CA ASP A 58 10.41 2.55 -3.51
C ASP A 58 9.37 2.64 -2.37
N MET A 59 8.86 3.85 -2.12
CA MET A 59 7.82 4.09 -1.13
C MET A 59 6.48 3.45 -1.55
N VAL A 60 6.13 3.55 -2.83
CA VAL A 60 4.91 2.97 -3.38
C VAL A 60 5.02 1.45 -3.41
N ILE A 61 6.17 0.93 -3.85
CA ILE A 61 6.50 -0.51 -3.85
C ILE A 61 6.39 -1.07 -2.42
N SER A 62 7.05 -0.42 -1.45
CA SER A 62 6.97 -0.83 -0.05
C SER A 62 5.52 -0.81 0.47
N PHE A 63 4.74 0.22 0.13
CA PHE A 63 3.33 0.26 0.51
C PHE A 63 2.54 -0.90 -0.10
N LEU A 64 2.80 -1.22 -1.38
CA LEU A 64 2.12 -2.31 -2.07
C LEU A 64 2.46 -3.68 -1.45
N GLU A 65 3.73 -3.94 -1.19
CA GLU A 65 4.19 -5.23 -0.68
C GLU A 65 3.79 -5.46 0.79
N GLU A 66 3.88 -4.41 1.62
CA GLU A 66 3.77 -4.55 3.08
C GLU A 66 2.32 -4.45 3.58
N THR A 67 1.48 -3.64 2.93
CA THR A 67 0.10 -3.38 3.40
C THR A 67 -0.78 -4.63 3.45
N PRO A 68 -0.75 -5.56 2.48
CA PRO A 68 -1.52 -6.81 2.56
C PRO A 68 -1.18 -7.64 3.80
N MET A 69 0.10 -7.66 4.22
CA MET A 69 0.52 -8.35 5.43
C MET A 69 -0.05 -7.66 6.68
N VAL A 70 -0.05 -6.32 6.72
CA VAL A 70 -0.65 -5.57 7.83
C VAL A 70 -2.16 -5.82 7.91
N VAL A 71 -2.86 -5.76 6.78
CA VAL A 71 -4.31 -6.00 6.72
C VAL A 71 -4.71 -7.40 7.17
N ARG A 72 -3.87 -8.41 6.89
CA ARG A 72 -4.11 -9.77 7.39
C ARG A 72 -4.18 -9.83 8.91
N GLU A 73 -3.36 -9.04 9.59
CA GLU A 73 -3.23 -9.08 11.05
C GLU A 73 -4.26 -8.18 11.76
N VAL A 74 -4.53 -6.97 11.23
CA VAL A 74 -5.37 -5.95 11.91
C VAL A 74 -6.62 -5.50 11.14
N GLY A 75 -6.85 -6.04 9.94
CA GLY A 75 -8.00 -5.73 9.09
C GLY A 75 -7.82 -4.55 8.13
N GLU A 76 -8.72 -4.42 7.16
CA GLU A 76 -8.60 -3.48 6.03
C GLU A 76 -8.91 -2.01 6.37
N SER A 77 -9.47 -1.73 7.54
CA SER A 77 -9.75 -0.35 7.99
C SER A 77 -8.47 0.47 8.22
N ILE A 78 -7.32 -0.19 8.43
CA ILE A 78 -6.03 0.46 8.68
C ILE A 78 -5.44 1.15 7.44
N ILE A 79 -5.84 0.74 6.24
CA ILE A 79 -5.23 1.18 4.97
C ILE A 79 -5.26 2.71 4.85
N GLY A 80 -6.41 3.32 5.18
CA GLY A 80 -6.57 4.77 5.14
C GLY A 80 -5.63 5.51 6.10
N GLU A 81 -5.45 4.98 7.31
CA GLU A 81 -4.55 5.55 8.33
C GLU A 81 -3.08 5.42 7.93
N ILE A 82 -2.69 4.32 7.28
CA ILE A 82 -1.33 4.16 6.73
C ILE A 82 -1.06 5.26 5.70
N VAL A 83 -1.94 5.43 4.71
CA VAL A 83 -1.79 6.43 3.65
C VAL A 83 -1.75 7.84 4.25
N PHE A 84 -2.69 8.16 5.14
CA PHE A 84 -2.74 9.45 5.81
C PHE A 84 -1.45 9.76 6.60
N SER A 85 -0.93 8.76 7.33
CA SER A 85 0.30 8.91 8.10
C SER A 85 1.52 9.15 7.21
N ILE A 86 1.64 8.40 6.11
CA ILE A 86 2.71 8.58 5.11
C ILE A 86 2.64 10.01 4.53
N MET A 87 1.46 10.45 4.10
CA MET A 87 1.26 11.79 3.54
C MET A 87 1.67 12.88 4.53
N LYS A 88 1.25 12.76 5.80
CA LYS A 88 1.58 13.71 6.87
C LYS A 88 3.08 13.75 7.19
N MET A 89 3.77 12.62 7.13
CA MET A 89 5.21 12.53 7.40
C MET A 89 6.08 12.94 6.20
N SER A 90 5.52 12.90 4.99
CA SER A 90 6.26 13.18 3.75
C SER A 90 6.78 14.61 3.61
N SER A 91 6.22 15.57 4.36
CA SER A 91 6.71 16.95 4.43
C SER A 91 7.78 17.16 5.51
N GLN A 92 7.99 16.17 6.38
CA GLN A 92 8.86 16.26 7.55
C GLN A 92 10.11 15.38 7.43
N THR A 93 10.08 14.38 6.55
CA THR A 93 11.12 13.35 6.43
C THR A 93 11.38 12.98 4.97
N SER A 94 12.49 12.29 4.72
CA SER A 94 12.83 11.76 3.40
C SER A 94 12.03 10.51 3.06
N SER A 95 11.86 10.24 1.76
CA SER A 95 11.20 9.03 1.28
C SER A 95 11.85 7.74 1.78
N SER A 96 13.18 7.74 1.96
CA SER A 96 13.90 6.60 2.53
C SER A 96 13.48 6.28 3.98
N VAL A 97 13.13 7.29 4.78
CA VAL A 97 12.61 7.09 6.14
C VAL A 97 11.19 6.53 6.08
N LEU A 98 10.36 7.01 5.14
CA LEU A 98 9.00 6.47 4.93
C LEU A 98 9.05 5.00 4.50
N VAL A 99 9.96 4.63 3.60
CA VAL A 99 10.19 3.24 3.19
C VAL A 99 10.52 2.37 4.41
N LEU A 100 11.46 2.79 5.25
CA LEU A 100 11.81 2.05 6.47
C LEU A 100 10.64 1.95 7.46
N MET A 101 9.86 3.02 7.59
CA MET A 101 8.65 3.01 8.41
C MET A 101 7.64 1.99 7.89
N ILE A 102 7.33 2.01 6.59
CA ILE A 102 6.38 1.10 5.94
C ILE A 102 6.84 -0.35 6.10
N ALA A 103 8.11 -0.65 5.81
CA ALA A 103 8.70 -1.98 5.96
C ALA A 103 8.66 -2.52 7.40
N SER A 104 8.51 -1.63 8.39
CA SER A 104 8.37 -2.03 9.79
C SER A 104 6.93 -2.38 10.20
N LEU A 105 5.92 -1.93 9.44
CA LEU A 105 4.52 -2.06 9.82
C LEU A 105 4.05 -3.51 10.05
N PRO A 106 4.38 -4.51 9.22
CA PRO A 106 3.91 -5.87 9.47
C PRO A 106 4.49 -6.48 10.75
N ASN A 107 5.72 -6.10 11.13
CA ASN A 107 6.30 -6.54 12.40
C ASN A 107 5.52 -6.00 13.60
N VAL A 108 5.05 -4.75 13.51
CA VAL A 108 4.22 -4.13 14.55
C VAL A 108 2.82 -4.76 14.55
N ALA A 109 2.21 -4.93 13.38
CA ALA A 109 0.87 -5.51 13.23
C ALA A 109 0.78 -6.91 13.85
N ARG A 110 1.73 -7.80 13.54
CA ARG A 110 1.80 -9.14 14.14
C ARG A 110 1.85 -9.10 15.66
N ARG A 111 2.66 -8.20 16.23
CA ARG A 111 2.78 -8.07 17.69
C ARG A 111 1.52 -7.49 18.32
N MET A 112 0.77 -6.63 17.63
CA MET A 112 -0.49 -6.12 18.13
C MET A 112 -1.54 -7.22 18.25
N SER A 113 -1.62 -8.10 17.24
CA SER A 113 -2.54 -9.24 17.25
C SER A 113 -2.23 -10.26 18.36
N ASP A 114 -0.99 -10.31 18.86
CA ASP A 114 -0.63 -11.15 20.03
C ASP A 114 -1.25 -10.65 21.36
N PHE A 115 -1.72 -9.40 21.42
CA PHE A 115 -2.27 -8.79 22.64
C PHE A 115 -3.80 -8.85 22.75
N ASP A 116 -4.50 -9.22 21.66
CA ASP A 116 -5.96 -9.39 21.61
C ASP A 116 -6.37 -10.86 21.83
#